data_AF-A0A7W3R6Z0-F1
#
_entry.id   AF-A0A7W3R6Z0-F1
#
_cell.length_a   1.000
_cell.length_b   1.000
_cell.length_c   1.000
_cell.angle_alpha   90.00
_cell.angle_beta   90.00
_cell.angle_gamma   90.00
#
_symmetry.space_group_name_H-M   'P 1'
#
loop_
_entity.id
_entity.type
_entity.pdbx_description
1 polymer ?
#
loop_
_entity_poly.entity_id
_entity_poly.type
_entity_poly.pdbx_seq_one_letter_code
_entity_poly.pdbx_strand_id
1 'polypeptide(L)'
;MTVQIPNPGPDPDEVERGLADLERHLAQAAGTRPGIPAPDAPDAADAADAADERGERGEMPSGETRRVRRLRAEVAEARRLAELQGDDTPLLLDSPKVRRRRRAAYEAARLHELAQDPVMRAWQAARMRRLLVSAAMVSLTLALAWSTAGVQQFAADGAPAWSAAWLFAWCVEPFLSLALLVIVGAKAYLGTRGQPIQSRTLARIEALFLALTLGMNGWPYLPGVADQFSVSRLVLHLLGPIVAVAVVTALPIILAAFADLDHGTHTTPTGPLTGPPYRDNAPARQAAGNPPARVDVDALTARARHLIQAGALPAAPSANALRKALGCGMDTARQVRDALREEG
;
A
#
# COMPACT_ATOMS: atom_id res chain seq x y z
N MET A 1 5.02 -31.24 4.70
CA MET A 1 6.35 -30.71 4.39
C MET A 1 6.18 -29.41 3.64
N THR A 2 6.31 -28.29 4.35
CA THR A 2 6.15 -26.93 3.82
C THR A 2 7.53 -26.39 3.46
N VAL A 3 7.77 -26.15 2.16
CA VAL A 3 8.99 -25.52 1.67
C VAL A 3 8.92 -24.03 2.02
N GLN A 4 9.76 -23.63 2.98
CA GLN A 4 9.92 -22.24 3.39
C GLN A 4 10.88 -21.59 2.38
N ILE A 5 10.36 -20.73 1.50
CA ILE A 5 11.19 -19.95 0.58
C ILE A 5 11.82 -18.80 1.39
N PRO A 6 13.16 -18.72 1.50
CA PRO A 6 13.82 -17.64 2.21
C PRO A 6 13.65 -16.35 1.41
N ASN A 7 13.27 -15.28 2.11
CA ASN A 7 13.26 -13.92 1.60
C ASN A 7 14.71 -13.41 1.58
N PRO A 8 15.36 -13.20 0.42
CA PRO A 8 16.71 -12.67 0.39
C PRO A 8 16.60 -11.17 0.68
N GLY A 9 16.98 -10.77 1.89
CA GLY A 9 17.44 -9.40 2.07
C GLY A 9 18.70 -9.21 1.21
N PRO A 10 18.97 -8.01 0.67
CA PRO A 10 20.21 -7.77 -0.05
C PRO A 10 21.37 -8.13 0.87
N ASP A 11 22.22 -9.02 0.38
CA ASP A 11 23.42 -9.46 1.07
C ASP A 11 24.27 -8.21 1.35
N PRO A 12 24.68 -7.94 2.61
CA PRO A 12 25.57 -6.81 2.90
C PRO A 12 26.80 -6.79 1.99
N ASP A 13 27.28 -7.95 1.55
CA ASP A 13 28.41 -8.10 0.65
C ASP A 13 28.10 -7.68 -0.80
N GLU A 14 26.82 -7.72 -1.22
CA GLU A 14 26.38 -7.17 -2.52
C GLU A 14 26.27 -5.64 -2.48
N VAL A 15 25.84 -5.09 -1.35
CA VAL A 15 25.76 -3.62 -1.16
C VAL A 15 27.16 -3.01 -1.16
N GLU A 16 28.11 -3.65 -0.49
CA GLU A 16 29.51 -3.21 -0.45
C GLU A 16 30.19 -3.32 -1.84
N ARG A 17 29.93 -4.42 -2.57
CA ARG A 17 30.36 -4.56 -3.97
C ARG A 17 29.77 -3.48 -4.88
N GLY A 18 28.48 -3.19 -4.73
CA GLY A 18 27.80 -2.15 -5.49
C GLY A 18 28.39 -0.76 -5.23
N LEU A 19 28.75 -0.45 -3.98
CA LEU A 19 29.42 0.81 -3.64
C LEU A 19 30.81 0.92 -4.28
N ALA A 20 31.59 -0.17 -4.24
CA ALA A 20 32.94 -0.20 -4.82
C ALA A 20 32.94 -0.10 -6.36
N ASP A 21 31.93 -0.66 -7.03
CA ASP A 21 31.75 -0.48 -8.48
C ASP A 21 31.36 0.97 -8.81
N LEU A 22 30.56 1.61 -7.97
CA LEU A 22 30.14 3.02 -8.15
C LEU A 22 31.31 4.00 -7.97
N GLU A 23 32.16 3.78 -6.96
CA GLU A 23 33.40 4.55 -6.77
C GLU A 23 34.35 4.39 -7.96
N ARG A 24 34.53 3.17 -8.47
CA ARG A 24 35.35 2.92 -9.67
C ARG A 24 34.80 3.65 -10.90
N HIS A 25 33.48 3.64 -11.08
CA HIS A 25 32.85 4.32 -12.21
C HIS A 25 32.99 5.85 -12.11
N LEU A 26 32.84 6.41 -10.90
CA LEU A 26 33.05 7.85 -10.66
C LEU A 26 34.52 8.26 -10.84
N ALA A 27 35.47 7.44 -10.43
CA ALA A 27 36.89 7.68 -10.65
C ALA A 27 37.26 7.67 -12.15
N GLN A 28 36.68 6.75 -12.93
CA GLN A 28 36.85 6.72 -14.39
C GLN A 28 36.19 7.93 -15.08
N ALA A 29 35.02 8.35 -14.61
CA ALA A 29 34.35 9.54 -15.13
C ALA A 29 35.13 10.84 -14.79
N ALA A 30 35.76 10.91 -13.61
CA ALA A 30 36.57 12.06 -13.20
C ALA A 30 37.88 12.19 -14.02
N GLY A 31 38.43 11.08 -14.51
CA GLY A 31 39.60 11.06 -15.41
C GLY A 31 39.31 11.53 -16.84
N THR A 32 38.03 11.65 -17.22
CA THR A 32 37.60 12.03 -18.58
C THR A 32 37.11 13.48 -18.63
N ARG A 33 37.78 14.38 -17.91
CA ARG A 33 37.55 15.83 -18.05
C ARG A 33 38.35 16.34 -19.25
N PRO A 34 37.72 16.83 -20.33
CA PRO A 34 38.46 17.54 -21.37
C PRO A 34 39.09 18.77 -20.72
N GLY A 35 40.41 18.91 -20.88
CA GLY A 35 41.15 20.06 -20.37
C GLY A 35 40.54 21.35 -20.89
N ILE A 36 40.27 22.29 -19.98
CA ILE A 36 40.00 23.68 -20.32
C ILE A 36 41.31 24.23 -20.91
N PRO A 37 41.34 24.69 -22.17
CA PRO A 37 42.52 25.39 -22.67
C PRO A 37 42.61 26.73 -21.94
N ALA A 38 43.81 27.02 -21.39
CA ALA A 38 44.12 28.32 -20.82
C ALA A 38 43.95 29.42 -21.87
N PRO A 39 43.45 30.61 -21.50
CA PRO A 39 43.45 31.74 -22.42
C PRO A 39 44.90 32.28 -22.54
N ASP A 40 45.22 32.75 -23.75
CA ASP A 40 46.36 33.58 -24.12
C ASP A 40 47.65 32.86 -24.57
N ALA A 41 47.63 32.44 -25.84
CA ALA A 41 48.75 32.65 -26.76
C ALA A 41 48.19 32.80 -28.19
N PRO A 42 48.56 33.84 -28.97
CA PRO A 42 48.18 33.92 -30.38
C PRO A 42 49.02 32.91 -31.17
N ASP A 43 48.43 31.79 -31.54
CA ASP A 43 49.09 30.78 -32.35
C ASP A 43 49.25 31.27 -33.80
N ALA A 44 50.49 31.16 -34.26
CA ALA A 44 51.00 31.49 -35.58
C ALA A 44 50.53 30.53 -36.70
N ALA A 45 49.23 30.21 -36.74
CA ALA A 45 48.61 29.36 -37.75
C ALA A 45 47.91 30.16 -38.87
N ASP A 46 47.66 31.47 -38.69
CA ASP A 46 47.04 32.35 -39.70
C ASP A 46 48.01 32.83 -40.80
N ALA A 47 49.25 32.30 -40.85
CA ALA A 47 50.25 32.69 -41.85
C ALA A 47 50.47 31.67 -42.98
N ALA A 48 49.84 30.48 -42.93
CA ALA A 48 50.10 29.42 -43.91
C ALA A 48 49.05 29.30 -45.04
N ASP A 49 47.89 29.94 -44.92
CA ASP A 49 46.78 29.77 -45.89
C ASP A 49 46.58 30.96 -46.84
N ALA A 50 47.50 31.94 -46.83
CA ALA A 50 47.49 33.08 -47.75
C ALA A 50 48.26 32.82 -49.06
N ALA A 51 48.72 31.58 -49.31
CA ALA A 51 49.58 31.25 -50.45
C ALA A 51 48.92 30.38 -51.53
N ASP A 52 47.67 29.92 -51.38
CA ASP A 52 47.04 29.01 -52.35
C ASP A 52 45.71 29.52 -52.96
N GLU A 53 45.53 30.84 -53.03
CA GLU A 53 44.42 31.47 -53.76
C GLU A 53 44.82 31.90 -55.19
N ARG A 54 45.48 31.02 -55.95
CA ARG A 54 45.63 31.16 -57.42
C ARG A 54 45.38 29.84 -58.14
N GLY A 55 44.19 29.29 -57.98
CA GLY A 55 43.74 28.20 -58.83
C GLY A 55 42.27 27.90 -58.57
N GLU A 56 41.48 27.87 -59.63
CA GLU A 56 40.15 27.24 -59.64
C GLU A 56 39.02 28.01 -58.92
N ARG A 57 38.52 29.05 -59.61
CA ARG A 57 37.10 29.45 -59.48
C ARG A 57 36.22 28.34 -60.04
N GLY A 58 35.94 27.35 -59.22
CA GLY A 58 34.84 26.40 -59.38
C GLY A 58 33.59 26.97 -58.71
N GLU A 59 32.58 27.22 -59.53
CA GLU A 59 31.25 27.74 -59.21
C GLU A 59 30.57 26.96 -58.07
N MET A 60 30.33 27.60 -56.92
CA MET A 60 29.52 27.02 -55.84
C MET A 60 28.45 28.04 -55.40
N PRO A 61 27.15 27.71 -55.52
CA PRO A 61 26.07 28.62 -55.19
C PRO A 61 25.80 28.54 -53.70
N SER A 62 26.01 29.63 -52.96
CA SER A 62 25.15 30.05 -51.85
C SER A 62 25.85 31.18 -51.10
N GLY A 63 25.20 32.34 -51.02
CA GLY A 63 25.60 33.50 -50.21
C GLY A 63 25.54 33.25 -48.69
N GLU A 64 25.77 32.03 -48.24
CA GLU A 64 25.77 31.65 -46.83
C GLU A 64 27.10 32.01 -46.19
N THR A 65 27.03 32.87 -45.17
CA THR A 65 28.19 33.21 -44.35
C THR A 65 28.72 31.96 -43.63
N ARG A 66 30.03 31.90 -43.39
CA ARG A 66 30.69 30.81 -42.65
C ARG A 66 29.98 30.50 -41.32
N ARG A 67 29.43 31.53 -40.67
CA ARG A 67 28.66 31.43 -39.42
C ARG A 67 27.37 30.60 -39.56
N VAL A 68 26.64 30.76 -40.67
CA VAL A 68 25.40 30.01 -40.93
C VAL A 68 25.70 28.53 -41.16
N ARG A 69 26.78 28.21 -41.87
CA ARG A 69 27.20 26.81 -42.09
C ARG A 69 27.58 26.12 -40.79
N ARG A 70 28.33 26.81 -39.92
CA ARG A 70 28.68 26.30 -38.59
C ARG A 70 27.43 26.04 -37.73
N LEU A 71 26.51 26.99 -37.67
CA LEU A 71 25.25 26.83 -36.92
C LEU A 71 24.40 25.67 -37.47
N ARG A 72 24.35 25.46 -38.78
CA ARG A 72 23.65 24.32 -39.37
C ARG A 72 24.30 22.99 -38.99
N ALA A 73 25.63 22.93 -38.96
CA ALA A 73 26.35 21.74 -38.53
C ALA A 73 26.06 21.42 -37.05
N GLU A 74 26.13 22.42 -36.18
CA GLU A 74 25.82 22.27 -34.74
C GLU A 74 24.36 21.81 -34.53
N VAL A 75 23.39 22.36 -35.28
CA VAL A 75 21.98 21.92 -35.21
C VAL A 75 21.79 20.50 -35.76
N ALA A 76 22.49 20.14 -36.84
CA ALA A 76 22.41 18.81 -37.42
C ALA A 76 22.98 17.73 -36.47
N GLU A 77 24.07 18.05 -35.79
CA GLU A 77 24.66 17.19 -34.76
C GLU A 77 23.72 17.04 -33.56
N ALA A 78 23.15 18.14 -33.05
CA ALA A 78 22.19 18.10 -31.95
C ALA A 78 20.94 17.24 -32.28
N ARG A 79 20.47 17.26 -33.53
CA ARG A 79 19.37 16.38 -33.99
C ARG A 79 19.74 14.90 -33.94
N ARG A 80 20.94 14.54 -34.39
CA ARG A 80 21.42 13.14 -34.33
C ARG A 80 21.58 12.66 -32.88
N LEU A 81 22.05 13.52 -31.98
CA LEU A 81 22.17 13.20 -30.56
C LEU A 81 20.80 13.02 -29.89
N ALA A 82 19.80 13.83 -30.26
CA ALA A 82 18.42 13.71 -29.79
C ALA A 82 17.78 12.37 -30.24
N GLU A 83 17.97 11.99 -31.50
CA GLU A 83 17.52 10.69 -32.04
C GLU A 83 18.14 9.51 -31.27
N LEU A 84 19.43 9.58 -30.95
CA LEU A 84 20.12 8.52 -30.19
C LEU A 84 19.65 8.42 -28.73
N GLN A 85 19.24 9.54 -28.12
CA GLN A 85 18.77 9.59 -26.74
C GLN A 85 17.26 9.32 -26.61
N GLY A 86 16.54 9.24 -27.74
CA GLY A 86 15.07 9.13 -27.76
C GLY A 86 14.38 10.33 -27.12
N ASP A 87 15.04 11.50 -27.11
CA ASP A 87 14.58 12.71 -26.42
C ASP A 87 14.46 13.88 -27.41
N ASP A 88 13.24 14.20 -27.84
CA ASP A 88 12.91 15.34 -28.71
C ASP A 88 12.87 16.69 -27.96
N THR A 89 13.12 16.70 -26.65
CA THR A 89 13.09 17.91 -25.81
C THR A 89 14.14 19.00 -26.18
N PRO A 90 15.33 18.74 -26.78
CA PRO A 90 16.32 19.79 -27.00
C PRO A 90 15.95 20.78 -28.12
N LEU A 91 14.87 20.55 -28.88
CA LEU A 91 14.45 21.42 -29.99
C LEU A 91 13.33 22.41 -29.64
N LEU A 92 12.78 22.34 -28.42
CA LEU A 92 11.92 23.40 -27.89
C LEU A 92 12.81 24.54 -27.37
N LEU A 93 12.52 25.78 -27.75
CA LEU A 93 13.16 27.01 -27.22
C LEU A 93 12.79 27.25 -25.74
N ASP A 94 12.86 26.21 -24.93
CA ASP A 94 12.58 26.23 -23.51
C ASP A 94 13.82 26.72 -22.78
N SER A 95 13.65 27.74 -21.93
CA SER A 95 14.73 28.17 -21.03
C SER A 95 15.24 26.97 -20.21
N PRO A 96 16.52 26.95 -19.78
CA PRO A 96 17.06 25.86 -18.97
C PRO A 96 16.22 25.52 -17.73
N LYS A 97 15.53 26.54 -17.17
CA LYS A 97 14.59 26.37 -16.05
C LYS A 97 13.34 25.56 -16.43
N VAL A 98 12.81 25.76 -17.62
CA VAL A 98 11.65 25.00 -18.14
C VAL A 98 12.04 23.56 -18.43
N ARG A 99 13.20 23.31 -19.06
CA ARG A 99 13.74 21.96 -19.28
C ARG A 99 13.90 21.17 -17.97
N ARG A 100 14.48 21.80 -16.94
CA ARG A 100 14.61 21.18 -15.61
C ARG A 100 13.26 20.83 -15.00
N ARG A 101 12.26 21.71 -15.11
CA ARG A 101 10.91 21.46 -14.59
C ARG A 101 10.18 20.37 -15.37
N ARG A 102 10.30 20.32 -16.71
CA ARG A 102 9.76 19.22 -17.52
C ARG A 102 10.37 17.89 -17.14
N ARG A 103 11.70 17.82 -17.01
CA ARG A 103 12.40 16.60 -16.57
C ARG A 103 11.90 16.14 -15.20
N ALA A 104 11.80 17.05 -14.22
CA ALA A 104 11.25 16.72 -12.92
C ALA A 104 9.79 16.24 -12.99
N ALA A 105 8.98 16.80 -13.89
CA ALA A 105 7.60 16.36 -14.11
C ALA A 105 7.53 14.96 -14.76
N TYR A 106 8.39 14.66 -15.73
CA TYR A 106 8.49 13.33 -16.34
C TYR A 106 9.00 12.27 -15.34
N GLU A 107 10.01 12.61 -14.54
CA GLU A 107 10.51 11.75 -13.45
C GLU A 107 9.40 11.49 -12.43
N ALA A 108 8.67 12.53 -12.00
CA ALA A 108 7.53 12.39 -11.10
C ALA A 108 6.39 11.55 -11.71
N ALA A 109 6.11 11.70 -13.00
CA ALA A 109 5.10 10.89 -13.70
C ALA A 109 5.50 9.41 -13.75
N ARG A 110 6.76 9.09 -14.06
CA ARG A 110 7.27 7.71 -14.02
C ARG A 110 7.28 7.12 -12.61
N LEU A 111 7.65 7.91 -11.60
CA LEU A 111 7.57 7.47 -10.21
C LEU A 111 6.11 7.24 -9.78
N HIS A 112 5.18 8.05 -10.27
CA HIS A 112 3.76 7.86 -10.02
C HIS A 112 3.23 6.59 -10.68
N GLU A 113 3.60 6.32 -11.93
CA GLU A 113 3.27 5.09 -12.65
C GLU A 113 3.82 3.86 -11.91
N LEU A 114 5.09 3.90 -11.48
CA LEU A 114 5.70 2.83 -10.68
C LEU A 114 5.02 2.67 -9.31
N ALA A 115 4.55 3.76 -8.70
CA ALA A 115 3.80 3.70 -7.45
C ALA A 115 2.39 3.13 -7.62
N GLN A 116 1.83 3.18 -8.84
CA GLN A 116 0.54 2.54 -9.15
C GLN A 116 0.67 1.03 -9.42
N ASP A 117 1.89 0.53 -9.68
CA ASP A 117 2.15 -0.89 -9.90
C ASP A 117 1.57 -1.74 -8.76
N PRO A 118 0.71 -2.73 -9.07
CA PRO A 118 0.12 -3.64 -8.08
C PRO A 118 1.15 -4.30 -7.16
N VAL A 119 2.32 -4.69 -7.69
CA VAL A 119 3.41 -5.33 -6.93
C VAL A 119 4.05 -4.34 -5.97
N MET A 120 4.28 -3.10 -6.42
CA MET A 120 4.83 -2.03 -5.58
C MET A 120 3.87 -1.70 -4.43
N ARG A 121 2.57 -1.60 -4.71
CA ARG A 121 1.54 -1.35 -3.67
C ARG A 121 1.46 -2.50 -2.66
N ALA A 122 1.52 -3.75 -3.13
CA ALA A 122 1.56 -4.91 -2.24
C ALA A 122 2.80 -4.91 -1.34
N TRP A 123 3.98 -4.58 -1.88
CA TRP A 123 5.21 -4.47 -1.11
C TRP A 123 5.13 -3.34 -0.07
N GLN A 124 4.64 -2.16 -0.45
CA GLN A 124 4.47 -1.03 0.47
C GLN A 124 3.49 -1.38 1.60
N ALA A 125 2.36 -2.03 1.28
CA ALA A 125 1.39 -2.48 2.25
C ALA A 125 1.98 -3.53 3.21
N ALA A 126 2.72 -4.51 2.70
CA ALA A 126 3.41 -5.51 3.52
C ALA A 126 4.44 -4.87 4.47
N ARG A 127 5.22 -3.91 3.97
CA ARG A 127 6.20 -3.17 4.78
C ARG A 127 5.52 -2.34 5.87
N MET A 128 4.46 -1.60 5.53
CA MET A 128 3.71 -0.80 6.50
C MET A 128 3.03 -1.69 7.55
N ARG A 129 2.42 -2.79 7.12
CA ARG A 129 1.85 -3.80 8.02
C ARG A 129 2.91 -4.32 9.00
N ARG A 130 4.11 -4.68 8.52
CA ARG A 130 5.20 -5.13 9.39
C ARG A 130 5.60 -4.05 10.40
N LEU A 131 5.76 -2.80 9.96
CA LEU A 131 6.12 -1.68 10.84
C LEU A 131 5.06 -1.45 11.92
N LEU A 132 3.78 -1.40 11.55
CA LEU A 132 2.67 -1.19 12.48
C LEU A 132 2.52 -2.35 13.47
N VAL A 133 2.65 -3.59 13.00
CA VAL A 133 2.62 -4.77 13.88
C VAL A 133 3.79 -4.74 14.85
N SER A 134 5.01 -4.46 14.38
CA SER A 134 6.18 -4.36 15.27
C SER A 134 6.00 -3.25 16.31
N ALA A 135 5.56 -2.07 15.91
CA ALA A 135 5.30 -0.97 16.83
C ALA A 135 4.20 -1.32 17.85
N ALA A 136 3.10 -1.96 17.41
CA ALA A 136 2.04 -2.42 18.27
C ALA A 136 2.54 -3.49 19.27
N MET A 137 3.36 -4.44 18.85
CA MET A 137 3.91 -5.48 19.72
C MET A 137 4.90 -4.92 20.75
N VAL A 138 5.72 -3.94 20.38
CA VAL A 138 6.61 -3.23 21.31
C VAL A 138 5.78 -2.46 22.33
N SER A 139 4.79 -1.69 21.85
CA SER A 139 3.88 -0.92 22.72
C SER A 139 3.11 -1.83 23.68
N LEU A 140 2.58 -2.96 23.20
CA LEU A 140 1.88 -3.94 24.01
C LEU A 140 2.80 -4.56 25.05
N THR A 141 4.01 -4.97 24.68
CA THR A 141 4.98 -5.53 25.64
C THR A 141 5.31 -4.54 26.76
N LEU A 142 5.56 -3.28 26.44
CA LEU A 142 5.82 -2.23 27.43
C LEU A 142 4.61 -1.97 28.32
N ALA A 143 3.42 -1.92 27.73
CA ALA A 143 2.15 -1.75 28.45
C ALA A 143 1.88 -2.91 29.41
N LEU A 144 2.12 -4.15 28.98
CA LEU A 144 1.97 -5.35 29.81
C LEU A 144 3.01 -5.41 30.92
N ALA A 145 4.26 -5.05 30.66
CA ALA A 145 5.29 -4.99 31.70
C ALA A 145 4.93 -3.96 32.78
N TRP A 146 4.44 -2.78 32.38
CA TRP A 146 3.93 -1.77 33.30
C TRP A 146 2.72 -2.27 34.10
N SER A 147 1.72 -2.83 33.42
CA SER A 147 0.53 -3.42 34.05
C SER A 147 0.91 -4.52 35.05
N THR A 148 1.88 -5.37 34.70
CA THR A 148 2.34 -6.46 35.55
C THR A 148 2.90 -5.96 36.87
N ALA A 149 3.64 -4.85 36.87
CA ALA A 149 4.13 -4.25 38.11
C ALA A 149 2.98 -3.77 39.02
N GLY A 150 1.94 -3.15 38.44
CA GLY A 150 0.75 -2.71 39.19
C GLY A 150 -0.06 -3.88 39.74
N VAL A 151 -0.33 -4.91 38.93
CA VAL A 151 -1.01 -6.14 39.38
C VAL A 151 -0.17 -6.88 40.41
N GLN A 152 1.15 -6.91 40.27
CA GLN A 152 2.01 -7.59 41.24
C GLN A 152 1.89 -6.96 42.61
N GLN A 153 1.87 -5.63 42.70
CA GLN A 153 1.68 -4.93 43.97
C GLN A 153 0.32 -5.29 44.61
N PHE A 154 -0.74 -5.37 43.79
CA PHE A 154 -2.07 -5.77 44.24
C PHE A 154 -2.10 -7.24 44.69
N ALA A 155 -1.60 -8.16 43.87
CA ALA A 155 -1.67 -9.60 44.09
C ALA A 155 -0.70 -10.10 45.18
N ALA A 156 0.39 -9.39 45.43
CA ALA A 156 1.30 -9.70 46.53
C ALA A 156 0.67 -9.43 47.89
N ASP A 157 -0.31 -8.53 47.99
CA ASP A 157 -1.09 -8.24 49.22
C ASP A 157 -0.23 -8.11 50.49
N GLY A 158 0.84 -7.31 50.40
CA GLY A 158 1.77 -7.08 51.51
C GLY A 158 2.73 -8.23 51.81
N ALA A 159 2.79 -9.27 50.97
CA ALA A 159 3.74 -10.37 51.12
C ALA A 159 5.19 -9.86 51.16
N PRO A 160 6.05 -10.45 52.02
CA PRO A 160 7.45 -10.06 52.10
C PRO A 160 8.15 -10.19 50.75
N ALA A 161 9.02 -9.24 50.42
CA ALA A 161 9.83 -9.30 49.21
C ALA A 161 10.61 -10.63 49.16
N TRP A 162 10.67 -11.24 47.97
CA TRP A 162 11.29 -12.55 47.71
C TRP A 162 10.62 -13.77 48.36
N SER A 163 9.50 -13.60 49.05
CA SER A 163 8.66 -14.74 49.43
C SER A 163 8.07 -15.43 48.20
N ALA A 164 7.67 -16.69 48.35
CA ALA A 164 7.01 -17.42 47.27
C ALA A 164 5.77 -16.68 46.76
N ALA A 165 4.93 -16.15 47.66
CA ALA A 165 3.75 -15.37 47.30
C ALA A 165 4.09 -14.11 46.48
N TRP A 166 5.13 -13.37 46.88
CA TRP A 166 5.60 -12.19 46.16
C TRP A 166 6.09 -12.52 44.74
N LEU A 167 6.80 -13.65 44.59
CA LEU A 167 7.25 -14.16 43.28
C LEU A 167 6.08 -14.65 42.42
N PHE A 168 5.13 -15.39 42.98
CA PHE A 168 3.95 -15.86 42.24
C PHE A 168 3.05 -14.71 41.77
N ALA A 169 2.98 -13.61 42.52
CA ALA A 169 2.24 -12.41 42.12
C ALA A 169 2.72 -11.82 40.77
N TRP A 170 4.01 -11.95 40.43
CA TRP A 170 4.54 -11.54 39.11
C TRP A 170 3.98 -12.37 37.95
N CYS A 171 3.48 -13.59 38.19
CA CYS A 171 2.96 -14.48 37.15
C CYS A 171 1.47 -14.28 36.87
N VAL A 172 0.73 -13.59 37.75
CA VAL A 172 -0.73 -13.43 37.64
C VAL A 172 -1.12 -12.72 36.35
N GLU A 173 -0.55 -11.54 36.11
CA GLU A 173 -0.86 -10.75 34.92
C GLU A 173 -0.36 -11.40 33.62
N PRO A 174 0.87 -11.93 33.51
CA PRO A 174 1.30 -12.67 32.33
C PRO A 174 0.39 -13.85 31.98
N PHE A 175 -0.11 -14.59 32.99
CA PHE A 175 -1.03 -15.69 32.77
C PHE A 175 -2.35 -15.22 32.16
N LEU A 176 -2.97 -14.17 32.72
CA LEU A 176 -4.19 -13.57 32.18
C LEU A 176 -3.97 -12.98 30.78
N SER A 177 -2.86 -12.26 30.59
CA SER A 177 -2.51 -11.60 29.34
C SER A 177 -2.20 -12.59 28.21
N LEU A 178 -1.56 -13.73 28.51
CA LEU A 178 -1.32 -14.79 27.54
C LEU A 178 -2.63 -15.44 27.08
N ALA A 179 -3.55 -15.73 28.02
CA ALA A 179 -4.87 -16.25 27.68
C ALA A 179 -5.65 -15.28 26.77
N LEU A 180 -5.59 -13.98 27.08
CA LEU A 180 -6.17 -12.94 26.25
C LEU A 180 -5.48 -12.85 24.88
N LEU A 181 -4.16 -12.90 24.83
CA LEU A 181 -3.38 -12.81 23.60
C LEU A 181 -3.66 -13.97 22.65
N VAL A 182 -3.94 -15.18 23.17
CA VAL A 182 -4.40 -16.30 22.34
C VAL A 182 -5.72 -15.96 21.62
N ILE A 183 -6.68 -15.39 22.34
CA ILE A 183 -7.98 -14.98 21.80
C ILE A 183 -7.81 -13.91 20.71
N VAL A 184 -7.04 -12.87 21.03
CA VAL A 184 -6.81 -11.72 20.14
C VAL A 184 -5.96 -12.11 18.95
N GLY A 185 -4.95 -12.95 19.16
CA GLY A 185 -4.09 -13.52 18.12
C GLY A 185 -4.89 -14.39 17.15
N ALA A 186 -5.82 -15.21 17.65
CA ALA A 186 -6.73 -15.99 16.81
C ALA A 186 -7.62 -15.07 15.96
N LYS A 187 -8.23 -14.03 16.56
CA LYS A 187 -9.03 -13.03 15.82
C LYS A 187 -8.22 -12.32 14.74
N ALA A 188 -7.01 -11.87 15.07
CA ALA A 188 -6.11 -11.19 14.14
C ALA A 188 -5.69 -12.12 12.98
N TYR A 189 -5.29 -13.36 13.29
CA TYR A 189 -4.89 -14.34 12.29
C TYR A 189 -6.04 -14.66 11.33
N LEU A 190 -7.22 -15.00 11.86
CA LEU A 190 -8.38 -15.33 11.04
C LEU A 190 -8.89 -14.11 10.26
N GLY A 191 -8.81 -12.90 10.83
CA GLY A 191 -9.10 -11.65 10.14
C GLY A 191 -8.22 -11.47 8.89
N THR A 192 -6.92 -11.76 8.98
CA THR A 192 -6.02 -11.67 7.82
C THR A 192 -6.27 -12.71 6.73
N ARG A 193 -7.13 -13.71 7.00
CA ARG A 193 -7.58 -14.73 6.05
C ARG A 193 -8.99 -14.45 5.51
N GLY A 194 -9.57 -13.28 5.80
CA GLY A 194 -10.93 -12.92 5.40
C GLY A 194 -12.01 -13.72 6.14
N GLN A 195 -11.69 -14.33 7.29
CA GLN A 195 -12.61 -15.14 8.08
C GLN A 195 -12.75 -14.60 9.52
N PRO A 196 -13.16 -13.33 9.71
CA PRO A 196 -13.17 -12.71 11.03
C PRO A 196 -14.06 -13.48 12.03
N ILE A 197 -13.53 -13.77 13.22
CA ILE A 197 -14.29 -14.44 14.29
C ILE A 197 -15.28 -13.44 14.89
N GLN A 198 -16.57 -13.62 14.59
CA GLN A 198 -17.65 -12.85 15.19
C GLN A 198 -18.36 -13.67 16.27
N SER A 199 -17.82 -13.62 17.51
CA SER A 199 -18.42 -14.31 18.66
C SER A 199 -18.62 -13.34 19.83
N ARG A 200 -19.87 -13.17 20.24
CA ARG A 200 -20.22 -12.36 21.43
C ARG A 200 -19.63 -12.94 22.71
N THR A 201 -19.57 -14.27 22.82
CA THR A 201 -18.95 -14.94 23.96
C THR A 201 -17.47 -14.59 24.06
N LEU A 202 -16.75 -14.64 22.93
CA LEU A 202 -15.33 -14.32 22.88
C LEU A 202 -15.07 -12.84 23.20
N ALA A 203 -15.94 -11.93 22.73
CA ALA A 203 -15.87 -10.52 23.08
C ALA A 203 -16.13 -10.26 24.57
N ARG A 204 -17.07 -10.97 25.20
CA ARG A 204 -17.31 -10.87 26.65
C ARG A 204 -16.13 -11.41 27.46
N ILE A 205 -15.53 -12.53 27.04
CA ILE A 205 -14.35 -13.08 27.69
C ILE A 205 -13.20 -12.09 27.61
N GLU A 206 -12.92 -11.52 26.43
CA GLU A 206 -11.91 -10.48 26.25
C GLU A 206 -12.17 -9.27 27.15
N ALA A 207 -13.39 -8.75 27.15
CA ALA A 207 -13.79 -7.64 28.02
C ALA A 207 -13.62 -7.97 29.51
N LEU A 208 -13.90 -9.21 29.92
CA LEU A 208 -13.71 -9.67 31.29
C LEU A 208 -12.23 -9.67 31.69
N PHE A 209 -11.34 -10.25 30.86
CA PHE A 209 -9.89 -10.24 31.13
C PHE A 209 -9.36 -8.81 31.21
N LEU A 210 -9.72 -7.95 30.24
CA LEU A 210 -9.33 -6.55 30.23
C LEU A 210 -9.85 -5.80 31.47
N ALA A 211 -11.10 -6.01 31.84
CA ALA A 211 -11.69 -5.38 33.03
C ALA A 211 -11.02 -5.85 34.32
N LEU A 212 -10.63 -7.13 34.41
CA LEU A 212 -9.92 -7.66 35.56
C LEU A 212 -8.56 -7.00 35.72
N THR A 213 -7.77 -6.91 34.64
CA THR A 213 -6.48 -6.20 34.64
C THR A 213 -6.64 -4.72 35.00
N LEU A 214 -7.63 -4.04 34.41
CA LEU A 214 -7.94 -2.64 34.69
C LEU A 214 -8.32 -2.45 36.17
N GLY A 215 -9.14 -3.36 36.69
CA GLY A 215 -9.58 -3.39 38.08
C GLY A 215 -8.41 -3.54 39.04
N MET A 216 -7.56 -4.55 38.85
CA MET A 216 -6.41 -4.78 39.73
C MET A 216 -5.41 -3.62 39.74
N ASN A 217 -5.17 -2.98 38.58
CA ASN A 217 -4.29 -1.81 38.51
C ASN A 217 -4.93 -0.54 39.08
N GLY A 218 -6.23 -0.34 38.90
CA GLY A 218 -6.92 0.90 39.27
C GLY A 218 -7.47 0.90 40.69
N TRP A 219 -7.95 -0.24 41.16
CA TRP A 219 -8.72 -0.38 42.40
C TRP A 219 -8.03 0.20 43.63
N PRO A 220 -6.73 -0.07 43.90
CA PRO A 220 -6.05 0.47 45.07
C PRO A 220 -5.97 2.01 45.10
N TYR A 221 -6.18 2.66 43.96
CA TYR A 221 -6.04 4.10 43.79
C TYR A 221 -7.39 4.83 43.63
N LEU A 222 -8.51 4.11 43.76
CA LEU A 222 -9.85 4.71 43.68
C LEU A 222 -10.21 5.50 44.94
N PRO A 223 -11.07 6.53 44.81
CA PRO A 223 -11.56 7.27 45.97
C PRO A 223 -12.36 6.34 46.88
N GLY A 224 -12.10 6.40 48.18
CA GLY A 224 -12.73 5.52 49.19
C GLY A 224 -12.01 4.19 49.43
N VAL A 225 -11.04 3.83 48.59
CA VAL A 225 -10.13 2.69 48.81
C VAL A 225 -8.74 3.16 49.19
N ALA A 226 -8.22 4.18 48.48
CA ALA A 226 -6.90 4.72 48.74
C ALA A 226 -6.87 5.60 50.00
N ASP A 227 -5.79 5.49 50.80
CA ASP A 227 -5.54 6.37 51.95
C ASP A 227 -5.51 7.86 51.54
N GLN A 228 -4.90 8.14 50.38
CA GLN A 228 -4.86 9.47 49.79
C GLN A 228 -5.17 9.38 48.29
N PHE A 229 -6.31 9.95 47.91
CA PHE A 229 -6.72 9.98 46.51
C PHE A 229 -5.89 10.98 45.70
N SER A 230 -5.36 10.51 44.57
CA SER A 230 -4.67 11.34 43.59
C SER A 230 -5.05 10.89 42.19
N VAL A 231 -5.67 11.79 41.42
CA VAL A 231 -6.05 11.53 40.03
C VAL A 231 -4.82 11.16 39.20
N SER A 232 -3.70 11.87 39.37
CA SER A 232 -2.45 11.59 38.64
C SER A 232 -1.92 10.19 38.92
N ARG A 233 -1.99 9.73 40.18
CA ARG A 233 -1.56 8.37 40.56
C ARG A 233 -2.46 7.30 39.95
N LEU A 234 -3.79 7.51 39.99
CA LEU A 234 -4.75 6.62 39.37
C LEU A 234 -4.51 6.51 37.85
N VAL A 235 -4.39 7.65 37.16
CA VAL A 235 -4.12 7.70 35.71
C VAL A 235 -2.82 7.00 35.36
N LEU A 236 -1.76 7.19 36.16
CA LEU A 236 -0.46 6.58 35.93
C LEU A 236 -0.50 5.03 36.00
N HIS A 237 -1.26 4.46 36.93
CA HIS A 237 -1.41 3.00 37.04
C HIS A 237 -2.34 2.43 35.96
N LEU A 238 -3.31 3.22 35.48
CA LEU A 238 -4.19 2.81 34.39
C LEU A 238 -3.56 2.95 33.00
N LEU A 239 -2.46 3.69 32.85
CA LEU A 239 -1.86 3.98 31.55
C LEU A 239 -1.49 2.70 30.77
N GLY A 240 -0.76 1.78 31.40
CA GLY A 240 -0.37 0.50 30.80
C GLY A 240 -1.59 -0.32 30.33
N PRO A 241 -2.53 -0.66 31.23
CA PRO A 241 -3.77 -1.35 30.87
C PRO A 241 -4.58 -0.67 29.74
N ILE A 242 -4.72 0.65 29.76
CA ILE A 242 -5.44 1.38 28.70
C ILE A 242 -4.74 1.23 27.34
N VAL A 243 -3.41 1.35 27.30
CA VAL A 243 -2.63 1.11 26.07
C VAL A 243 -2.78 -0.33 25.60
N ALA A 244 -2.75 -1.31 26.51
CA ALA A 244 -2.96 -2.71 26.16
C ALA A 244 -4.35 -2.95 25.54
N VAL A 245 -5.42 -2.41 26.15
CA VAL A 245 -6.80 -2.44 25.61
C VAL A 245 -6.82 -1.85 24.20
N ALA A 246 -6.22 -0.68 24.00
CA ALA A 246 -6.21 0.01 22.72
C ALA A 246 -5.52 -0.84 21.64
N VAL A 247 -4.34 -1.40 21.93
CA VAL A 247 -3.60 -2.24 20.99
C VAL A 247 -4.35 -3.53 20.68
N VAL A 248 -4.83 -4.23 21.70
CA VAL A 248 -5.60 -5.48 21.56
C VAL A 248 -6.86 -5.28 20.71
N THR A 249 -7.54 -4.16 20.88
CA THR A 249 -8.76 -3.85 20.14
C THR A 249 -8.46 -3.42 18.70
N ALA A 250 -7.45 -2.57 18.50
CA ALA A 250 -7.16 -1.97 17.20
C ALA A 250 -6.41 -2.92 16.26
N LEU A 251 -5.48 -3.73 16.77
CA LEU A 251 -4.58 -4.52 15.94
C LEU A 251 -5.31 -5.53 15.03
N PRO A 252 -6.30 -6.33 15.50
CA PRO A 252 -7.06 -7.23 14.63
C PRO A 252 -7.83 -6.48 13.53
N ILE A 253 -8.38 -5.30 13.83
CA ILE A 253 -9.13 -4.47 12.89
C ILE A 253 -8.20 -3.94 11.79
N ILE A 254 -7.05 -3.37 12.19
CA ILE A 254 -6.04 -2.86 11.28
C ILE A 254 -5.54 -4.00 10.37
N LEU A 255 -5.26 -5.17 10.93
CA LEU A 255 -4.75 -6.31 10.17
C LEU A 255 -5.78 -6.88 9.19
N ALA A 256 -7.07 -6.89 9.55
CA ALA A 256 -8.15 -7.25 8.64
C ALA A 256 -8.25 -6.25 7.48
N ALA A 257 -8.19 -4.94 7.77
CA ALA A 257 -8.22 -3.91 6.75
C ALA A 257 -7.05 -4.02 5.75
N PHE A 258 -5.84 -4.40 6.22
CA PHE A 258 -4.71 -4.68 5.33
C PHE A 258 -4.95 -5.88 4.40
N ALA A 259 -5.73 -6.87 4.83
CA ALA A 259 -6.06 -8.03 3.99
C ALA A 259 -7.10 -7.69 2.91
N ASP A 260 -7.93 -6.68 3.15
CA ASP A 260 -8.95 -6.19 2.21
C ASP A 260 -8.40 -5.17 1.20
N LEU A 261 -7.12 -4.75 1.32
CA LEU A 261 -6.52 -3.83 0.36
C LEU A 261 -6.39 -4.49 -1.02
N ASP A 262 -7.16 -4.00 -1.98
CA ASP A 262 -7.08 -4.45 -3.37
C ASP A 262 -5.75 -3.97 -4.00
N HIS A 263 -4.85 -4.92 -4.17
CA HIS A 263 -3.56 -4.71 -4.83
C HIS A 263 -3.64 -4.87 -6.35
N GLY A 264 -4.82 -4.82 -6.96
CA GLY A 264 -4.96 -4.75 -8.41
C GLY A 264 -4.70 -6.08 -9.11
N THR A 265 -5.20 -7.19 -8.57
CA THR A 265 -5.48 -8.38 -9.39
C THR A 265 -6.73 -8.14 -10.26
N HIS A 266 -6.80 -7.00 -10.94
CA HIS A 266 -7.53 -6.93 -12.19
C HIS A 266 -6.67 -7.68 -13.20
N THR A 267 -6.88 -8.99 -13.28
CA THR A 267 -6.83 -9.64 -14.57
C THR A 267 -7.71 -8.81 -15.49
N THR A 268 -7.09 -8.02 -16.36
CA THR A 268 -7.76 -7.48 -17.54
C THR A 268 -8.56 -8.65 -18.12
N PRO A 269 -9.90 -8.57 -18.24
CA PRO A 269 -10.66 -9.66 -18.82
C PRO A 269 -10.40 -9.68 -20.32
N THR A 270 -9.27 -10.29 -20.71
CA THR A 270 -9.18 -11.02 -21.98
C THR A 270 -10.11 -12.22 -21.83
N GLY A 271 -11.41 -12.02 -22.03
CA GLY A 271 -12.32 -13.15 -22.21
C GLY A 271 -12.08 -13.84 -23.57
N PRO A 272 -12.73 -14.97 -23.85
CA PRO A 272 -13.04 -16.12 -22.99
C PRO A 272 -12.42 -17.42 -23.59
N LEU A 273 -12.66 -18.56 -22.93
CA LEU A 273 -12.38 -19.98 -23.27
C LEU A 273 -11.59 -20.57 -22.06
N THR A 274 -12.16 -21.27 -21.08
CA THR A 274 -13.21 -22.29 -21.07
C THR A 274 -13.74 -22.47 -19.64
N GLY A 275 -15.06 -22.71 -19.52
CA GLY A 275 -15.68 -23.34 -18.34
C GLY A 275 -16.26 -22.39 -17.27
N PRO A 276 -17.59 -22.38 -17.03
CA PRO A 276 -18.14 -21.78 -15.82
C PRO A 276 -17.74 -22.62 -14.58
N PRO A 277 -17.22 -22.02 -13.49
CA PRO A 277 -17.06 -22.76 -12.25
C PRO A 277 -18.45 -23.07 -11.69
N TYR A 278 -18.75 -24.35 -11.56
CA TYR A 278 -19.88 -24.87 -10.81
C TYR A 278 -19.78 -24.38 -9.37
N ARG A 279 -20.68 -23.48 -8.96
CA ARG A 279 -20.85 -23.08 -7.56
C ARG A 279 -21.99 -23.91 -6.97
N ASP A 280 -21.67 -24.69 -5.94
CA ASP A 280 -22.63 -25.40 -5.12
C ASP A 280 -23.63 -24.42 -4.48
N ASN A 281 -24.92 -24.74 -4.63
CA ASN A 281 -26.01 -24.08 -3.92
C ASN A 281 -26.12 -24.69 -2.51
N ALA A 282 -25.57 -24.01 -1.51
CA ALA A 282 -25.90 -24.24 -0.10
C ALA A 282 -26.46 -22.94 0.50
N PRO A 283 -27.60 -22.98 1.22
CA PRO A 283 -28.20 -21.77 1.79
C PRO A 283 -27.42 -21.34 3.03
N ALA A 284 -26.60 -20.30 2.90
CA ALA A 284 -25.97 -19.64 4.04
C ALA A 284 -27.02 -18.79 4.78
N ARG A 285 -27.32 -19.19 6.02
CA ARG A 285 -28.04 -18.37 7.02
C ARG A 285 -27.31 -17.03 7.21
N GLN A 286 -28.07 -15.96 7.07
CA GLN A 286 -27.64 -14.56 7.11
C GLN A 286 -27.10 -14.14 8.49
N ALA A 287 -25.98 -13.42 8.48
CA ALA A 287 -25.51 -12.60 9.61
C ALA A 287 -26.03 -11.17 9.45
N ALA A 288 -26.52 -10.61 10.55
CA ALA A 288 -27.12 -9.29 10.66
C ALA A 288 -26.08 -8.17 10.48
N GLY A 289 -26.43 -7.10 9.75
CA GLY A 289 -25.61 -5.87 9.76
C GLY A 289 -25.89 -4.81 8.69
N ASN A 290 -26.62 -5.11 7.62
CA ASN A 290 -27.11 -4.10 6.67
C ASN A 290 -28.33 -4.67 5.95
N PRO A 291 -29.43 -3.91 5.72
CA PRO A 291 -30.44 -4.37 4.78
C PRO A 291 -29.76 -4.48 3.41
N PRO A 292 -29.78 -5.66 2.73
CA PRO A 292 -29.49 -5.65 1.30
C PRO A 292 -30.49 -4.68 0.68
N ALA A 293 -30.03 -3.77 -0.19
CA ALA A 293 -30.92 -2.99 -1.03
C ALA A 293 -31.90 -4.00 -1.66
N ARG A 294 -33.14 -4.04 -1.17
CA ARG A 294 -34.18 -4.94 -1.68
C ARG A 294 -34.32 -4.50 -3.13
N VAL A 295 -33.83 -5.34 -4.03
CA VAL A 295 -34.02 -5.11 -5.46
C VAL A 295 -35.52 -5.15 -5.67
N ASP A 296 -36.09 -4.00 -6.00
CA ASP A 296 -37.51 -3.82 -6.22
C ASP A 296 -37.89 -4.53 -7.53
N VAL A 297 -38.43 -5.74 -7.39
CA VAL A 297 -38.82 -6.60 -8.51
C VAL A 297 -39.92 -5.95 -9.32
N ASP A 298 -40.80 -5.15 -8.71
CA ASP A 298 -41.90 -4.47 -9.39
C ASP A 298 -41.37 -3.35 -10.29
N ALA A 299 -40.41 -2.56 -9.79
CA ALA A 299 -39.71 -1.55 -10.56
C ALA A 299 -38.93 -2.16 -11.75
N LEU A 300 -38.28 -3.31 -11.54
CA LEU A 300 -37.58 -4.04 -12.60
C LEU A 300 -38.53 -4.64 -13.63
N THR A 301 -39.70 -5.11 -13.19
CA THR A 301 -40.74 -5.65 -14.07
C THR A 301 -41.36 -4.55 -14.94
N ALA A 302 -41.64 -3.37 -14.36
CA ALA A 302 -42.07 -2.20 -15.12
C ALA A 302 -41.03 -1.77 -16.18
N ARG A 303 -39.75 -1.76 -15.80
CA ARG A 303 -38.64 -1.46 -16.73
C ARG A 303 -38.52 -2.51 -17.84
N ALA A 304 -38.71 -3.79 -17.53
CA ALA A 304 -38.72 -4.86 -18.52
C ALA A 304 -39.85 -4.69 -19.54
N ARG A 305 -41.07 -4.33 -19.09
CA ARG A 305 -42.20 -4.05 -20.00
C ARG A 305 -41.91 -2.89 -20.94
N HIS A 306 -41.33 -1.80 -20.44
CA HIS A 306 -40.92 -0.67 -21.28
C HIS A 306 -39.90 -1.09 -22.35
N LEU A 307 -38.93 -1.94 -22.00
CA LEU A 307 -37.95 -2.46 -22.97
C LEU A 307 -38.59 -3.39 -24.01
N ILE A 308 -39.62 -4.15 -23.66
CA ILE A 308 -40.40 -4.97 -24.60
C ILE A 308 -41.19 -4.06 -25.56
N GLN A 309 -41.88 -3.04 -25.04
CA GLN A 309 -42.63 -2.08 -25.85
C GLN A 309 -41.73 -1.27 -26.79
N ALA A 310 -40.51 -0.93 -26.35
CA ALA A 310 -39.51 -0.26 -27.16
C ALA A 310 -38.80 -1.19 -28.18
N GLY A 311 -39.15 -2.48 -28.23
CA GLY A 311 -38.55 -3.48 -29.13
C GLY A 311 -37.11 -3.89 -28.77
N ALA A 312 -36.60 -3.46 -27.61
CA ALA A 312 -35.25 -3.79 -27.13
C ALA A 312 -35.17 -5.18 -26.47
N LEU A 313 -36.31 -5.75 -26.07
CA LEU A 313 -36.46 -7.13 -25.61
C LEU A 313 -37.56 -7.84 -26.40
N PRO A 314 -37.44 -9.15 -26.67
CA PRO A 314 -38.50 -9.92 -27.30
C PRO A 314 -39.72 -10.03 -26.38
N ALA A 315 -40.92 -10.24 -26.94
CA ALA A 315 -42.17 -10.32 -26.20
C ALA A 315 -42.19 -11.36 -25.07
N ALA A 316 -41.41 -12.43 -25.20
CA ALA A 316 -41.18 -13.44 -24.17
C ALA A 316 -39.68 -13.56 -23.86
N PRO A 317 -39.10 -12.64 -23.05
CA PRO A 317 -37.68 -12.65 -22.79
C PRO A 317 -37.27 -13.79 -21.85
N SER A 318 -36.14 -14.44 -22.15
CA SER A 318 -35.57 -15.43 -21.23
C SER A 318 -35.01 -14.72 -19.98
N ALA A 319 -34.91 -15.44 -18.86
CA ALA A 319 -34.32 -14.88 -17.64
C ALA A 319 -32.86 -14.43 -17.86
N ASN A 320 -32.14 -15.02 -18.81
CA ASN A 320 -30.79 -14.58 -19.19
C ASN A 320 -30.80 -13.25 -19.97
N ALA A 321 -31.79 -13.04 -20.85
CA ALA A 321 -31.98 -11.79 -21.56
C ALA A 321 -32.35 -10.65 -20.59
N LEU A 322 -33.25 -10.93 -19.63
CA LEU A 322 -33.61 -9.98 -18.56
C LEU A 322 -32.42 -9.65 -17.66
N ARG A 323 -31.62 -10.65 -17.28
CA ARG A 323 -30.38 -10.45 -16.52
C ARG A 323 -29.44 -9.46 -17.21
N LYS A 324 -29.22 -9.66 -18.52
CA LYS A 324 -28.33 -8.83 -19.33
C LYS A 324 -28.88 -7.41 -19.53
N ALA A 325 -30.18 -7.28 -19.76
CA ALA A 325 -30.82 -5.99 -20.04
C ALA A 325 -31.02 -5.13 -18.78
N LEU A 326 -31.27 -5.76 -17.62
CA LEU A 326 -31.57 -5.07 -16.36
C LEU A 326 -30.36 -4.97 -15.42
N GLY A 327 -29.27 -5.70 -15.69
CA GLY A 327 -28.08 -5.71 -14.84
C GLY A 327 -28.32 -6.29 -13.44
N CYS A 328 -29.30 -7.19 -13.29
CA CYS A 328 -29.68 -7.79 -12.01
C CYS A 328 -29.11 -9.20 -11.82
N GLY A 329 -29.27 -9.78 -10.63
CA GLY A 329 -28.89 -11.17 -10.35
C GLY A 329 -29.79 -12.19 -11.07
N MET A 330 -29.32 -13.43 -11.23
CA MET A 330 -30.05 -14.47 -11.98
C MET A 330 -31.40 -14.83 -11.32
N ASP A 331 -31.47 -14.86 -10.00
CA ASP A 331 -32.72 -15.18 -9.29
C ASP A 331 -33.74 -14.06 -9.37
N THR A 332 -33.29 -12.79 -9.31
CA THR A 332 -34.14 -11.63 -9.60
C THR A 332 -34.65 -11.67 -11.04
N ALA A 333 -33.79 -12.01 -12.01
CA ALA A 333 -34.20 -12.12 -13.40
C ALA A 333 -35.21 -13.25 -13.65
N ARG A 334 -35.16 -14.34 -12.87
CA ARG A 334 -36.20 -15.38 -12.87
C ARG A 334 -37.50 -14.86 -12.28
N GLN A 335 -37.45 -14.17 -11.14
CA GLN A 335 -38.63 -13.57 -10.51
C GLN A 335 -39.33 -12.56 -11.44
N VAL A 336 -38.57 -11.68 -12.10
CA VAL A 336 -39.12 -10.74 -13.09
C VAL A 336 -39.73 -11.47 -14.29
N ARG A 337 -39.10 -12.55 -14.77
CA ARG A 337 -39.66 -13.36 -15.88
C ARG A 337 -40.99 -14.00 -15.48
N ASP A 338 -41.06 -14.53 -14.27
CA ASP A 338 -42.25 -15.25 -13.79
C ASP A 338 -43.38 -14.24 -13.53
N ALA A 339 -43.08 -13.06 -12.96
CA ALA A 339 -44.05 -11.96 -12.83
C ALA A 339 -44.59 -11.46 -14.18
N LEU A 340 -43.74 -11.35 -15.22
CA LEU A 340 -44.18 -11.00 -16.58
C LEU A 340 -45.12 -12.04 -17.21
N ARG A 341 -45.13 -13.29 -16.71
CA ARG A 341 -45.97 -14.38 -17.20
C ARG A 341 -47.25 -14.56 -16.42
N GLU A 342 -47.29 -14.11 -15.17
CA GLU A 342 -48.49 -14.17 -14.33
C GLU A 342 -49.49 -13.06 -14.68
N GLU A 343 -49.04 -11.97 -15.32
CA GLU A 343 -49.86 -10.80 -15.67
C GLU A 343 -50.23 -10.69 -17.16
N GLY A 344 -49.76 -11.60 -18.02
CA GLY A 344 -50.02 -11.61 -19.47
C GLY A 344 -50.88 -12.79 -19.90
#